data_AF-A0A2G8K9V0-F1
#
_entry.id   AF-A0A2G8K9V0-F1
#
_cell.length_a   1.000
_cell.length_b   1.000
_cell.length_c   1.000
_cell.angle_alpha   90.00
_cell.angle_beta   90.00
_cell.angle_gamma   90.00
#
_symmetry.space_group_name_H-M   'P 1'
#
loop_
_entity.id
_entity.type
_entity.pdbx_description
1 polymer ?
#
loop_
_entity_poly.entity_id
_entity_poly.type
_entity_poly.pdbx_seq_one_letter_code
_entity_poly.pdbx_strand_id
1 'polypeptide(L)'
;MATFDQSDGLRYRKSSIEELADEEEEEKVAWTDESGPEEDPALPFQGKVYLARKKKPDTNLTKFLEVCAVIAVVAFIYYSYNYMDDLHFRVTHFYAVMGQAHAMHMVGQRYLFGKGVDRDTKTAMKWFSYAADKGHAHASHNLAVGHLHGYQTTVRDKDHARDLLRYAAGEGVAEAQDALSKMCARGDC
;
A
#
# COMPACT_ATOMS: atom_id res chain seq x y z
N MET A 1 -36.45 -24.21 36.16
CA MET A 1 -35.77 -23.00 35.67
C MET A 1 -34.84 -22.53 36.77
N ALA A 2 -33.56 -22.90 36.67
CA ALA A 2 -32.50 -22.36 37.51
C ALA A 2 -31.57 -21.60 36.57
N THR A 3 -31.49 -20.29 36.76
CA THR A 3 -30.61 -19.38 36.04
C THR A 3 -29.17 -19.71 36.38
N PHE A 4 -28.39 -20.13 35.37
CA PHE A 4 -26.94 -20.27 35.48
C PHE A 4 -26.35 -18.86 35.54
N ASP A 5 -25.91 -18.47 36.73
CA ASP A 5 -25.26 -17.19 36.98
C ASP A 5 -23.86 -17.19 36.34
N GLN A 6 -23.63 -16.29 35.39
CA GLN A 6 -22.39 -16.18 34.63
C GLN A 6 -21.26 -15.52 35.45
N SER A 7 -21.50 -15.23 36.73
CA SER A 7 -20.53 -14.64 37.67
C SER A 7 -19.51 -15.67 38.23
N ASP A 8 -19.84 -16.96 38.23
CA ASP A 8 -18.98 -18.00 38.84
C ASP A 8 -17.78 -18.41 37.97
N GLY A 9 -17.84 -18.20 36.64
CA GLY A 9 -16.71 -18.46 35.74
C GLY A 9 -15.58 -17.42 35.81
N LEU A 10 -15.88 -16.22 36.32
CA LEU A 10 -14.90 -15.14 36.49
C LEU A 10 -14.12 -15.25 37.80
N ARG A 11 -14.62 -15.98 38.80
CA ARG A 11 -13.89 -16.23 40.07
C ARG A 11 -12.75 -17.24 39.90
N TYR A 12 -13.01 -18.36 39.23
CA TYR A 12 -11.99 -19.40 39.02
C TYR A 12 -10.85 -18.97 38.07
N ARG A 13 -11.13 -18.09 37.10
CA ARG A 13 -10.10 -17.60 36.18
C ARG A 13 -9.26 -16.46 36.77
N LYS A 14 -9.78 -15.74 37.78
CA LYS A 14 -9.01 -14.73 38.52
C LYS A 14 -7.99 -15.37 39.45
N SER A 15 -8.35 -16.42 40.19
CA SER A 15 -7.44 -17.08 41.13
C SER A 15 -6.22 -17.69 40.44
N SER A 16 -6.40 -18.33 39.26
CA SER A 16 -5.27 -18.91 38.52
C SER A 16 -4.39 -17.88 37.81
N ILE A 17 -4.90 -16.68 37.50
CA ILE A 17 -4.09 -15.60 36.91
C ILE A 17 -3.36 -14.82 38.01
N GLU A 18 -3.96 -14.67 39.20
CA GLU A 18 -3.28 -14.13 40.39
C GLU A 18 -2.18 -15.09 40.88
N GLU A 19 -2.41 -16.41 40.92
CA GLU A 19 -1.34 -17.42 41.20
C GLU A 19 -0.21 -17.41 40.17
N LEU A 20 -0.52 -17.28 38.86
CA LEU A 20 0.51 -17.20 37.81
C LEU A 20 1.26 -15.86 37.80
N ALA A 21 0.64 -14.78 38.25
CA ALA A 21 1.29 -13.47 38.41
C ALA A 21 2.20 -13.44 39.66
N ASP A 22 1.82 -14.16 40.72
CA ASP A 22 2.65 -14.34 41.91
C ASP A 22 3.86 -15.25 41.61
N GLU A 23 3.71 -16.29 40.76
CA GLU A 23 4.84 -17.12 40.29
C GLU A 23 5.83 -16.35 39.37
N GLU A 24 5.34 -15.45 38.51
CA GLU A 24 6.22 -14.60 37.66
C GLU A 24 6.93 -13.48 38.43
N GLU A 25 6.38 -13.05 39.59
CA GLU A 25 7.09 -12.14 40.50
C GLU A 25 8.10 -12.87 41.39
N GLU A 26 7.88 -14.14 41.75
CA GLU A 26 8.88 -14.94 42.49
C GLU A 26 10.09 -15.37 41.64
N GLU A 27 9.96 -15.48 40.31
CA GLU A 27 11.12 -15.64 39.41
C GLU A 27 11.83 -14.31 39.07
N LYS A 28 11.60 -13.26 39.87
CA LYS A 28 12.64 -12.25 40.12
C LYS A 28 13.34 -12.60 41.43
N VAL A 29 13.95 -13.79 41.46
CA VAL A 29 14.96 -14.11 42.47
C VAL A 29 15.96 -12.97 42.48
N ALA A 30 15.90 -12.24 43.57
CA ALA A 30 16.74 -11.13 43.87
C ALA A 30 18.19 -11.59 43.85
N TRP A 31 18.90 -11.33 42.75
CA TRP A 31 20.36 -11.17 42.81
C TRP A 31 20.68 -9.76 43.33
N THR A 32 20.10 -9.40 44.46
CA THR A 32 20.74 -8.44 45.37
C THR A 32 21.56 -9.27 46.33
N ASP A 33 22.80 -9.57 45.93
CA ASP A 33 23.84 -10.06 46.83
C ASP A 33 24.15 -8.95 47.86
N GLU A 34 23.27 -8.72 48.83
CA GLU A 34 23.62 -8.03 50.08
C GLU A 34 24.05 -9.01 51.17
N SER A 35 23.81 -10.31 51.00
CA SER A 35 24.55 -11.37 51.69
C SER A 35 25.78 -11.72 50.85
N GLY A 36 26.97 -11.30 51.30
CA GLY A 36 28.22 -11.86 50.78
C GLY A 36 28.22 -13.40 50.89
N PRO A 37 29.02 -14.10 50.06
CA PRO A 37 28.99 -15.56 50.01
C PRO A 37 29.21 -16.15 51.40
N GLU A 38 28.34 -17.07 51.82
CA GLU A 38 28.55 -17.86 53.02
C GLU A 38 29.86 -18.64 52.82
N GLU A 39 30.90 -18.23 53.55
CA GLU A 39 32.25 -18.75 53.37
C GLU A 39 32.30 -20.20 53.86
N ASP A 40 32.22 -21.18 52.95
CA ASP A 40 32.55 -22.57 53.27
C ASP A 40 34.05 -22.65 53.60
N PRO A 41 34.44 -22.93 54.86
CA PRO A 41 35.83 -22.87 55.31
C PRO A 41 36.70 -23.99 54.71
N ALA A 42 36.13 -24.92 53.93
CA ALA A 42 36.86 -26.02 53.30
C ALA A 42 37.52 -25.67 51.95
N LEU A 43 37.24 -24.51 51.35
CA LEU A 43 37.72 -24.18 50.01
C LEU A 43 39.07 -23.43 50.05
N PRO A 44 40.12 -23.89 49.34
CA PRO A 44 41.48 -23.36 49.43
C PRO A 44 41.68 -21.98 48.76
N PHE A 45 40.67 -21.45 48.08
CA PHE A 45 40.72 -20.14 47.41
C PHE A 45 39.46 -19.32 47.71
N GLN A 46 39.51 -18.53 48.79
CA GLN A 46 38.50 -17.52 49.11
C GLN A 46 38.74 -16.25 48.29
N GLY A 47 38.55 -16.34 46.97
CA GLY A 47 38.60 -15.19 46.07
C GLY A 47 37.19 -14.71 45.72
N LYS A 48 36.89 -13.42 45.92
CA LYS A 48 35.63 -12.83 45.44
C LYS A 48 35.60 -12.90 43.91
N VAL A 49 34.78 -13.78 43.34
CA VAL A 49 34.56 -13.88 41.90
C VAL A 49 33.57 -12.80 41.48
N TYR A 50 34.06 -11.73 40.86
CA TYR A 50 33.20 -10.70 40.29
C TYR A 50 32.82 -11.08 38.85
N LEU A 51 31.57 -11.50 38.63
CA LEU A 51 31.03 -11.62 37.28
C LEU A 51 30.93 -10.21 36.66
N ALA A 52 31.49 -10.02 35.47
CA ALA A 52 31.42 -8.75 34.76
C ALA A 52 29.95 -8.40 34.46
N ARG A 53 29.39 -7.39 35.16
CA ARG A 53 28.06 -6.87 34.86
C ARG A 53 28.06 -6.30 33.43
N LYS A 54 27.35 -6.94 32.50
CA LYS A 54 27.13 -6.40 31.15
C LYS A 54 26.50 -5.00 31.29
N LYS A 55 27.18 -3.99 30.76
CA LYS A 55 26.68 -2.60 30.74
C LYS A 55 25.34 -2.60 30.00
N LYS A 56 24.26 -2.21 30.69
CA LYS A 56 22.93 -2.10 30.08
C LYS A 56 23.06 -1.10 28.90
N PRO A 57 22.56 -1.45 27.71
CA PRO A 57 22.68 -0.56 26.56
C PRO A 57 21.98 0.77 26.85
N ASP A 58 22.55 1.87 26.38
CA ASP A 58 21.98 3.20 26.63
C ASP A 58 20.56 3.27 26.04
N THR A 59 19.55 3.41 26.90
CA THR A 59 18.13 3.34 26.53
C THR A 59 17.72 4.36 25.47
N ASN A 60 18.41 5.50 25.42
CA ASN A 60 18.16 6.53 24.42
C ASN A 60 18.75 6.16 23.05
N LEU A 61 19.91 5.47 23.04
CA LEU A 61 20.56 5.01 21.82
C LEU A 61 19.77 3.86 21.17
N THR A 62 19.25 2.93 21.97
CA THR A 62 18.41 1.84 21.46
C THR A 62 17.11 2.37 20.85
N LYS A 63 16.41 3.30 21.53
CA LYS A 63 15.22 3.96 20.99
C LYS A 63 15.50 4.71 19.68
N PHE A 64 16.64 5.39 19.58
CA PHE A 64 17.05 6.07 18.36
C PHE A 64 17.26 5.10 17.19
N LEU A 65 17.93 3.97 17.45
CA LEU A 65 18.17 2.93 16.45
C LEU A 65 16.86 2.27 15.98
N GLU A 66 15.92 2.02 16.90
CA GLU A 66 14.59 1.49 16.57
C GLU A 66 13.82 2.45 15.66
N VAL A 67 13.79 3.75 15.97
CA VAL A 67 13.15 4.76 15.12
C VAL A 67 13.81 4.85 13.75
N CYS A 68 15.15 4.82 13.69
CA CYS A 68 15.87 4.80 12.41
C CYS A 68 15.55 3.56 11.58
N ALA A 69 15.43 2.39 12.22
CA ALA A 69 15.06 1.14 11.55
C ALA A 69 13.65 1.22 10.96
N VAL A 70 12.68 1.78 11.70
CA VAL A 70 11.31 1.99 11.20
C VAL A 70 11.30 2.95 10.01
N ILE A 71 12.02 4.07 10.10
CA ILE A 71 12.12 5.03 8.99
C ILE A 71 12.74 4.37 7.75
N ALA A 72 13.78 3.57 7.92
CA ALA A 72 14.42 2.86 6.81
C ALA A 72 13.48 1.85 6.14
N VAL A 73 12.68 1.11 6.92
CA VAL A 73 11.68 0.17 6.38
C VAL A 73 10.58 0.92 5.62
N VAL A 74 10.08 2.03 6.17
CA VAL A 74 9.06 2.86 5.50
C VAL A 74 9.62 3.45 4.20
N ALA A 75 10.86 3.93 4.22
CA ALA A 75 11.54 4.44 3.03
C ALA A 75 11.74 3.35 1.98
N PHE A 76 12.09 2.12 2.39
CA PHE A 76 12.22 0.98 1.48
C PHE A 76 10.88 0.59 0.85
N ILE A 77 9.79 0.58 1.63
CA ILE A 77 8.43 0.35 1.10
C ILE A 77 8.06 1.43 0.09
N TYR A 78 8.30 2.71 0.42
CA TYR A 78 8.04 3.82 -0.50
C TYR A 78 8.88 3.71 -1.78
N TYR A 79 10.18 3.41 -1.68
CA TYR A 79 11.06 3.25 -2.82
C TYR A 79 10.62 2.08 -3.71
N SER A 80 10.30 0.92 -3.11
CA SER A 80 9.81 -0.25 -3.85
C SER A 80 8.49 0.02 -4.58
N TYR A 81 7.57 0.78 -3.97
CA TYR A 81 6.33 1.20 -4.63
C TYR A 81 6.58 2.07 -5.87
N ASN A 82 7.41 3.12 -5.73
CA ASN A 82 7.74 4.01 -6.86
C ASN A 82 8.52 3.29 -7.97
N TYR A 83 9.44 2.38 -7.60
CA TYR A 83 10.21 1.58 -8.54
C TYR A 83 9.32 0.63 -9.37
N MET A 84 8.33 0.00 -8.73
CA MET A 84 7.40 -0.89 -9.40
C MET A 84 6.52 -0.17 -10.43
N ASP A 85 6.13 1.08 -10.16
CA ASP A 85 5.34 1.90 -11.10
C ASP A 85 6.11 2.20 -12.40
N ASP A 86 7.39 2.55 -12.30
CA ASP A 86 8.27 2.83 -13.45
C ASP A 86 8.57 1.56 -14.27
N LEU A 87 8.83 0.43 -13.60
CA LEU A 87 8.99 -0.86 -14.26
C LEU A 87 7.70 -1.26 -15.03
N HIS A 88 6.54 -1.11 -14.38
CA HIS A 88 5.26 -1.44 -15.00
C HIS A 88 4.99 -0.56 -16.23
N PHE A 89 5.33 0.73 -16.18
CA PHE A 89 5.20 1.62 -17.32
C PHE A 89 6.06 1.17 -18.50
N ARG A 90 7.35 0.86 -18.29
CA ARG A 90 8.24 0.38 -19.36
C ARG A 90 7.73 -0.88 -20.04
N VAL A 91 7.30 -1.86 -19.24
CA VAL A 91 6.76 -3.12 -19.73
C VAL A 91 5.47 -2.87 -20.52
N THR A 92 4.57 -2.05 -20.00
CA THR A 92 3.31 -1.67 -20.69
C THR A 92 3.58 -0.92 -21.99
N HIS A 93 4.57 -0.02 -22.01
CA HIS A 93 4.99 0.68 -23.21
C HIS A 93 5.52 -0.28 -24.28
N PHE A 94 6.32 -1.27 -23.89
CA PHE A 94 6.77 -2.32 -24.82
C PHE A 94 5.58 -3.07 -25.44
N TYR A 95 4.61 -3.51 -24.63
CA TYR A 95 3.39 -4.16 -25.15
C TYR A 95 2.53 -3.25 -26.03
N ALA A 96 2.46 -1.95 -25.72
CA ALA A 96 1.77 -0.98 -26.55
C ALA A 96 2.40 -0.87 -27.94
N VAL A 97 3.74 -0.82 -28.02
CA VAL A 97 4.48 -0.83 -29.29
C VAL A 97 4.27 -2.13 -30.06
N MET A 98 4.11 -3.27 -29.36
CA MET A 98 3.79 -4.57 -29.96
C MET A 98 2.36 -4.66 -30.51
N GLY A 99 1.53 -3.62 -30.35
CA GLY A 99 0.19 -3.57 -30.96
C GLY A 99 -0.96 -3.97 -30.02
N GLN A 100 -0.71 -4.20 -28.73
CA GLN A 100 -1.75 -4.52 -27.76
C GLN A 100 -2.60 -3.29 -27.44
N ALA A 101 -3.90 -3.32 -27.79
CA ALA A 101 -4.80 -2.19 -27.63
C ALA A 101 -5.01 -1.78 -26.16
N HIS A 102 -5.09 -2.76 -25.26
CA HIS A 102 -5.18 -2.52 -23.82
C HIS A 102 -3.94 -1.80 -23.27
N ALA A 103 -2.74 -2.22 -23.70
CA ALA A 103 -1.50 -1.59 -23.28
C ALA A 103 -1.40 -0.14 -23.80
N MET A 104 -1.81 0.12 -25.05
CA MET A 104 -1.88 1.49 -25.59
C MET A 104 -2.80 2.39 -24.76
N HIS A 105 -3.97 1.87 -24.35
CA HIS A 105 -4.88 2.58 -23.45
C HIS A 105 -4.20 2.92 -22.11
N MET A 106 -3.52 1.94 -21.49
CA MET A 106 -2.81 2.18 -20.22
C MET A 106 -1.68 3.21 -20.35
N VAL A 107 -0.91 3.18 -21.44
CA VAL A 107 0.12 4.19 -21.73
C VAL A 107 -0.51 5.58 -21.84
N GLY A 108 -1.63 5.70 -22.57
CA GLY A 108 -2.39 6.95 -22.67
C GLY A 108 -2.83 7.48 -21.31
N GLN A 109 -3.33 6.62 -20.43
CA GLN A 109 -3.70 7.00 -19.06
C GLN A 109 -2.50 7.50 -18.24
N ARG A 110 -1.34 6.85 -18.36
CA ARG A 110 -0.13 7.27 -17.64
C ARG A 110 0.32 8.67 -18.06
N TYR A 111 0.30 8.99 -19.35
CA TYR A 111 0.56 10.34 -19.85
C TYR A 111 -0.52 11.36 -19.44
N LEU A 112 -1.79 10.95 -19.34
CA LEU A 112 -2.89 11.82 -18.93
C LEU A 112 -2.78 12.24 -17.44
N PHE A 113 -2.44 11.28 -16.56
CA PHE A 113 -2.34 11.52 -15.13
C PHE A 113 -0.95 11.95 -14.66
N GLY A 114 0.10 11.73 -15.46
CA GLY A 114 1.48 12.03 -15.09
C GLY A 114 2.05 11.10 -14.02
N LYS A 115 1.63 9.83 -13.98
CA LYS A 115 2.12 8.85 -13.00
C LYS A 115 3.42 8.20 -13.47
N GLY A 116 4.55 8.68 -12.96
CA GLY A 116 5.89 8.19 -13.32
C GLY A 116 6.45 8.75 -14.64
N VAL A 117 5.69 9.63 -15.31
CA VAL A 117 6.07 10.32 -16.54
C VAL A 117 5.49 11.74 -16.49
N ASP A 118 6.13 12.69 -17.16
CA ASP A 118 5.58 14.03 -17.30
C ASP A 118 4.20 14.00 -17.98
N ARG A 119 3.29 14.82 -17.44
CA ARG A 119 1.92 14.89 -17.93
C ARG A 119 1.89 15.54 -19.32
N ASP A 120 1.47 14.76 -20.31
CA ASP A 120 1.28 15.23 -21.69
C ASP A 120 -0.07 14.74 -22.23
N THR A 121 -1.05 15.64 -22.23
CA THR A 121 -2.40 15.35 -22.70
C THR A 121 -2.44 15.10 -24.21
N LYS A 122 -1.55 15.72 -25.00
CA LYS A 122 -1.53 15.53 -26.46
C LYS A 122 -1.04 14.13 -26.80
N THR A 123 0.02 13.68 -26.15
CA THR A 123 0.55 12.33 -26.34
C THR A 123 -0.42 11.28 -25.80
N ALA A 124 -1.09 11.54 -24.67
CA ALA A 124 -2.15 10.67 -24.16
C ALA A 124 -3.27 10.45 -25.20
N MET A 125 -3.75 11.53 -25.83
CA MET A 125 -4.84 11.45 -26.81
C MET A 125 -4.43 10.71 -28.08
N LYS A 126 -3.16 10.82 -28.51
CA LYS A 126 -2.62 10.00 -29.61
C LYS A 126 -2.60 8.51 -29.29
N TRP A 127 -2.21 8.14 -28.08
CA TRP A 127 -2.24 6.74 -27.66
C TRP A 127 -3.67 6.20 -27.58
N PHE A 128 -4.62 7.02 -27.10
CA PHE A 128 -6.03 6.64 -27.13
C PHE A 128 -6.57 6.50 -28.55
N SER A 129 -6.14 7.33 -29.51
CA SER A 129 -6.55 7.14 -30.90
C SER A 129 -6.03 5.83 -31.47
N TYR A 130 -4.76 5.48 -31.26
CA TYR A 130 -4.24 4.18 -31.71
C TYR A 130 -4.96 2.99 -31.07
N ALA A 131 -5.30 3.08 -29.80
CA ALA A 131 -6.06 2.05 -29.12
C ALA A 131 -7.52 1.96 -29.62
N ALA A 132 -8.15 3.11 -29.90
CA ALA A 132 -9.50 3.17 -30.48
C ALA A 132 -9.53 2.60 -31.91
N ASP A 133 -8.51 2.86 -32.72
CA ASP A 133 -8.36 2.29 -34.07
C ASP A 133 -8.24 0.75 -34.04
N LYS A 134 -7.78 0.19 -32.92
CA LYS A 134 -7.74 -1.25 -32.65
C LYS A 134 -9.03 -1.79 -32.01
N GLY A 135 -10.06 -0.96 -31.84
CA GLY A 135 -11.35 -1.35 -31.27
C GLY A 135 -11.39 -1.38 -29.74
N HIS A 136 -10.50 -0.67 -29.04
CA HIS A 136 -10.53 -0.66 -27.57
C HIS A 136 -11.59 0.31 -27.03
N ALA A 137 -12.73 -0.22 -26.58
CA ALA A 137 -13.90 0.56 -26.13
C ALA A 137 -13.58 1.67 -25.11
N HIS A 138 -12.81 1.36 -24.05
CA HIS A 138 -12.44 2.38 -23.05
C HIS A 138 -11.53 3.47 -23.64
N ALA A 139 -10.72 3.17 -24.66
CA ALA A 139 -9.88 4.18 -25.28
C ALA A 139 -10.72 5.12 -26.14
N SER A 140 -11.70 4.58 -26.87
CA SER A 140 -12.70 5.34 -27.63
C SER A 140 -13.45 6.33 -26.74
N HIS A 141 -13.88 5.87 -25.55
CA HIS A 141 -14.50 6.73 -24.54
C HIS A 141 -13.57 7.87 -24.09
N ASN A 142 -12.33 7.55 -23.70
CA ASN A 142 -11.38 8.55 -23.21
C ASN A 142 -10.98 9.56 -24.30
N LEU A 143 -10.88 9.13 -25.56
CA LEU A 143 -10.61 10.01 -26.69
C LEU A 143 -11.78 10.99 -26.92
N ALA A 144 -13.01 10.49 -26.88
CA ALA A 144 -14.20 11.31 -27.06
C ALA A 144 -14.41 12.31 -25.92
N VAL A 145 -14.29 11.86 -24.67
CA VAL A 145 -14.36 12.76 -23.50
C VAL A 145 -13.23 13.78 -23.54
N GLY A 146 -12.02 13.38 -23.93
CA GLY A 146 -10.90 14.29 -24.09
C GLY A 146 -11.16 15.38 -25.14
N HIS A 147 -11.80 15.02 -26.26
CA HIS A 147 -12.24 15.99 -27.26
C HIS A 147 -13.31 16.94 -26.70
N LEU A 148 -14.32 16.43 -25.99
CA LEU A 148 -15.37 17.25 -25.36
C LEU A 148 -14.83 18.21 -24.29
N HIS A 149 -13.73 17.84 -23.63
CA HIS A 149 -13.02 18.68 -22.67
C HIS A 149 -12.10 19.73 -23.34
N GLY A 150 -12.00 19.71 -24.68
CA GLY A 150 -11.17 20.64 -25.44
C GLY A 150 -9.69 20.29 -25.48
N TYR A 151 -9.30 19.05 -25.19
CA TYR A 151 -7.91 18.62 -25.38
C TYR A 151 -7.55 18.54 -26.85
N GLN A 152 -6.26 18.68 -27.14
CA GLN A 152 -5.74 18.56 -28.50
C GLN A 152 -5.76 17.08 -28.93
N THR A 153 -6.83 16.68 -29.60
CA THR A 153 -7.03 15.32 -30.13
C THR A 153 -6.95 15.31 -31.66
N THR A 154 -6.94 14.11 -32.24
CA THR A 154 -7.09 13.91 -33.70
C THR A 154 -8.54 14.15 -34.17
N VAL A 155 -9.50 14.02 -33.25
CA VAL A 155 -10.91 14.26 -33.50
C VAL A 155 -11.16 15.77 -33.56
N ARG A 156 -11.79 16.26 -34.62
CA ARG A 156 -12.14 17.67 -34.78
C ARG A 156 -13.62 17.96 -34.57
N ASP A 157 -14.48 16.99 -34.87
CA ASP A 157 -15.91 17.17 -34.89
C ASP A 157 -16.58 16.47 -33.70
N LYS A 158 -17.59 17.15 -33.12
CA LYS A 158 -18.40 16.57 -32.05
C LYS A 158 -19.14 15.30 -32.48
N ASP A 159 -19.54 15.23 -33.75
CA ASP A 159 -20.20 14.03 -34.32
C ASP A 159 -19.30 12.80 -34.26
N HIS A 160 -18.02 12.93 -34.60
CA HIS A 160 -17.04 11.85 -34.47
C HIS A 160 -16.87 11.42 -33.01
N ALA A 161 -16.84 12.37 -32.06
CA ALA A 161 -16.77 12.05 -30.64
C ALA A 161 -18.02 11.29 -30.16
N ARG A 162 -19.21 11.66 -30.66
CA ARG A 162 -20.46 10.92 -30.40
C ARG A 162 -20.39 9.49 -30.91
N ASP A 163 -19.89 9.27 -32.12
CA ASP A 163 -19.84 7.93 -32.71
C ASP A 163 -18.86 7.02 -31.95
N LEU A 164 -17.72 7.57 -31.50
CA LEU A 164 -16.80 6.88 -30.60
C LEU A 164 -17.45 6.50 -29.27
N LEU A 165 -18.26 7.39 -28.69
CA LEU A 165 -19.00 7.09 -27.47
C LEU A 165 -20.10 6.05 -27.68
N ARG A 166 -20.81 6.09 -28.81
CA ARG A 166 -21.80 5.06 -29.19
C ARG A 166 -21.17 3.70 -29.33
N TYR A 167 -20.00 3.63 -29.98
CA TYR A 167 -19.21 2.41 -30.08
C TYR A 167 -18.85 1.87 -28.69
N ALA A 168 -18.26 2.70 -27.82
CA ALA A 168 -17.89 2.28 -26.47
C ALA A 168 -19.11 1.85 -25.63
N ALA A 169 -20.24 2.53 -25.76
CA ALA A 169 -21.49 2.18 -25.11
C ALA A 169 -22.06 0.83 -25.59
N GLY A 170 -21.91 0.52 -26.88
CA GLY A 170 -22.30 -0.77 -27.47
C GLY A 170 -21.46 -1.94 -26.97
N GLU A 171 -20.17 -1.70 -26.73
CA GLU A 171 -19.24 -2.66 -26.11
C GLU A 171 -19.44 -2.81 -24.58
N GLY A 172 -20.40 -2.09 -23.98
CA GLY A 172 -20.77 -2.23 -22.57
C GLY A 172 -20.03 -1.30 -21.60
N VAL A 173 -19.33 -0.27 -22.09
CA VAL A 173 -18.69 0.74 -21.22
C VAL A 173 -19.76 1.65 -20.62
N ALA A 174 -20.06 1.48 -19.33
CA ALA A 174 -21.09 2.24 -18.62
C ALA A 174 -20.80 3.75 -18.59
N GLU A 175 -19.52 4.12 -18.46
CA GLU A 175 -19.06 5.51 -18.47
C GLU A 175 -19.33 6.18 -19.81
N ALA A 176 -19.31 5.42 -20.91
CA ALA A 176 -19.64 5.94 -22.23
C ALA A 176 -21.13 6.25 -22.38
N GLN A 177 -22.00 5.43 -21.81
CA GLN A 177 -23.45 5.69 -21.79
C GLN A 177 -23.79 6.96 -20.99
N ASP A 178 -23.15 7.14 -19.83
CA ASP A 178 -23.30 8.35 -19.03
C ASP A 178 -22.77 9.59 -19.76
N ALA A 179 -21.61 9.49 -20.41
CA ALA A 179 -21.06 10.58 -21.22
C ALA A 179 -21.97 10.95 -22.40
N LEU A 180 -22.58 9.97 -23.08
CA LEU A 180 -23.58 10.21 -24.12
C LEU A 180 -24.79 10.94 -23.54
N SER A 181 -25.34 10.46 -22.42
CA SER A 181 -26.49 11.08 -21.76
C SER A 181 -26.21 12.56 -21.43
N LYS A 182 -25.03 12.85 -20.87
CA LYS A 182 -24.58 14.21 -20.56
C LYS A 182 -24.41 15.08 -21.80
N MET A 183 -23.90 14.52 -22.89
CA MET A 183 -23.76 15.24 -24.16
C MET A 183 -25.12 15.56 -24.79
N CYS A 184 -26.04 14.59 -24.78
CA CYS A 184 -27.42 14.79 -25.25
C CYS A 184 -28.18 15.83 -24.42
N ALA A 185 -27.98 15.84 -23.09
CA ALA A 185 -28.60 16.82 -22.21
C ALA A 185 -28.15 18.27 -22.49
N ARG A 186 -26.98 18.45 -23.12
CA ARG A 186 -26.47 19.77 -23.56
C ARG A 186 -26.96 20.17 -24.95
N GLY A 187 -27.75 19.33 -25.62
CA GLY A 187 -28.27 19.56 -26.97
C GLY A 187 -27.33 19.13 -28.10
N ASP A 188 -26.19 18.50 -27.78
CA ASP A 188 -25.18 18.04 -28.75
C ASP A 188 -25.39 16.54 -29.14
N CYS A 189 -26.65 16.08 -29.29
CA CYS A 189 -26.99 14.66 -29.54
C CYS A 189 -26.91 14.21 -30.99
#